data_AF-A0A3M1M378-F1
#
_entry.id   AF-A0A3M1M378-F1
#
_cell.length_a   1.000
_cell.length_b   1.000
_cell.length_c   1.000
_cell.angle_alpha   90.00
_cell.angle_beta   90.00
_cell.angle_gamma   90.00
#
_symmetry.space_group_name_H-M   'P 1'
#
loop_
_entity.id
_entity.type
_entity.pdbx_description
1 polymer ?
#
loop_
_entity_poly.entity_id
_entity_poly.type
_entity_poly.pdbx_seq_one_letter_code
_entity_poly.pdbx_strand_id
1 'polypeptide(L)' 'MLINSSLAYLFMYLPLLAAVAFTIGATRHEKRELILEQSVRNAIWITTFMLTIYAVLQVVSWMV' A
#
# COMPACT_ATOMS: atom_id res chain seq x y z
N MET A 1 16.44 20.23 -11.84
CA MET A 1 15.83 20.16 -10.50
C MET A 1 15.42 18.71 -10.28
N LEU A 2 16.35 17.93 -9.73
CA LEU A 2 16.28 16.47 -9.66
C LEU A 2 15.54 16.07 -8.38
N ILE A 3 14.21 15.96 -8.44
CA ILE A 3 13.53 15.03 -7.54
C ILE A 3 13.94 13.65 -8.06
N ASN A 4 14.78 12.96 -7.30
CA ASN A 4 15.28 11.61 -7.57
C ASN A 4 14.16 10.74 -8.18
N SER A 5 14.25 10.39 -9.47
CA SER A 5 13.14 9.83 -10.23
C SER A 5 12.56 8.56 -9.58
N SER A 6 13.40 7.76 -8.95
CA SER A 6 13.01 6.54 -8.23
C SER A 6 12.14 6.81 -6.98
N LEU A 7 12.42 7.89 -6.24
CA LEU A 7 11.64 8.27 -5.06
C LEU A 7 10.24 8.75 -5.47
N ALA A 8 10.16 9.53 -6.55
CA ALA A 8 8.89 9.98 -7.11
C ALA A 8 8.01 8.79 -7.55
N TYR A 9 8.60 7.75 -8.15
CA TYR A 9 7.87 6.52 -8.48
C TYR A 9 7.39 5.77 -7.24
N LEU A 10 8.19 5.69 -6.18
CA LEU A 10 7.75 5.10 -4.90
C LEU A 10 6.53 5.84 -4.33
N PHE A 11 6.49 7.17 -4.42
CA PHE A 11 5.33 7.94 -3.97
C PHE A 11 4.06 7.71 -4.79
N MET A 12 4.15 7.24 -6.03
CA MET A 12 2.96 6.85 -6.83
C MET A 12 2.21 5.65 -6.23
N TYR A 13 2.83 4.89 -5.33
CA TYR A 13 2.15 3.84 -4.57
C TYR A 13 1.02 4.40 -3.69
N LEU A 14 1.19 5.57 -3.07
CA LEU A 14 0.21 6.15 -2.14
C LEU A 14 -1.16 6.41 -2.77
N PRO A 15 -1.30 7.12 -3.91
CA PRO A 15 -2.60 7.35 -4.53
C PRO A 15 -3.26 6.05 -4.99
N LEU A 16 -2.47 5.08 -5.48
CA LEU A 16 -2.98 3.77 -5.88
C LEU A 16 -3.52 2.98 -4.68
N LEU A 17 -2.75 2.94 -3.59
CA LEU A 17 -3.13 2.28 -2.35
C LEU A 17 -4.42 2.91 -1.78
N ALA A 18 -4.48 4.24 -1.74
CA ALA A 18 -5.65 4.96 -1.27
C ALA A 18 -6.89 4.60 -2.12
N ALA A 19 -6.77 4.69 -3.46
CA ALA A 19 -7.88 4.36 -4.36
C ALA A 19 -8.43 2.95 -4.10
N VAL A 20 -7.56 1.93 -4.09
CA VAL A 20 -7.98 0.53 -3.89
C VAL A 20 -8.55 0.31 -2.49
N ALA A 21 -7.88 0.81 -1.45
CA ALA A 21 -8.32 0.62 -0.07
C ALA A 21 -9.69 1.26 0.18
N PHE A 22 -9.92 2.48 -0.31
CA PHE A 22 -11.19 3.18 -0.20
C PHE A 22 -12.29 2.50 -1.01
N THR A 23 -12.02 2.00 -2.22
CA THR A 23 -13.02 1.24 -3.00
C THR A 23 -13.48 -0.02 -2.24
N ILE A 24 -12.56 -0.74 -1.60
CA ILE A 24 -12.93 -1.92 -0.80
C ILE A 24 -13.75 -1.52 0.44
N GLY A 25 -13.37 -0.44 1.14
CA GLY A 25 -14.10 0.03 2.31
C GLY A 25 -15.51 0.53 1.97
N ALA A 26 -15.62 1.36 0.92
CA ALA A 26 -16.84 2.05 0.52
C ALA A 26 -17.88 1.13 -0.12
N THR A 27 -17.48 0.03 -0.74
CA THR A 27 -18.42 -0.96 -1.31
C THR A 27 -19.01 -1.90 -0.26
N ARG A 28 -18.40 -1.98 0.93
CA ARG A 28 -18.83 -2.89 2.01
C ARG A 28 -19.63 -2.21 3.11
N HIS A 29 -19.48 -0.90 3.28
CA HIS A 29 -20.05 -0.17 4.41
C HIS A 29 -20.70 1.13 3.94
N GLU A 30 -21.86 1.46 4.52
CA GLU A 30 -22.56 2.73 4.26
C GLU A 30 -22.16 3.81 5.27
N LYS A 31 -21.75 3.41 6.48
CA LYS A 31 -21.32 4.32 7.54
C LYS A 31 -19.88 4.77 7.29
N ARG A 32 -19.66 6.09 7.24
CA ARG A 32 -18.35 6.71 6.96
C ARG A 32 -17.23 6.23 7.90
N GLU A 33 -17.53 6.06 9.18
CA GLU A 33 -16.57 5.57 10.18
C GLU A 33 -16.06 4.17 9.85
N LEU A 34 -16.97 3.26 9.48
CA LEU A 34 -16.64 1.87 9.11
C LEU A 34 -15.89 1.82 7.78
N ILE A 35 -16.23 2.69 6.82
CA ILE A 35 -15.49 2.82 5.56
C ILE A 35 -14.03 3.15 5.86
N LEU A 36 -13.78 4.16 6.70
CA LEU A 36 -12.43 4.60 7.04
C LEU A 36 -11.65 3.51 7.78
N GLU A 37 -12.24 2.90 8.81
CA GLU A 37 -11.59 1.84 9.58
C GLU A 37 -11.17 0.66 8.69
N GLN A 38 -12.09 0.16 7.85
CA GLN A 38 -11.80 -0.94 6.95
C GLN A 38 -10.77 -0.55 5.89
N SER A 39 -10.87 0.66 5.34
CA SER A 39 -9.92 1.15 4.32
C SER A 39 -8.50 1.23 4.89
N VAL A 40 -8.33 1.79 6.10
CA VAL A 40 -7.03 1.87 6.78
C VAL A 40 -6.49 0.48 7.08
N ARG A 41 -7.33 -0.42 7.63
CA ARG A 41 -6.93 -1.82 7.89
C ARG A 41 -6.48 -2.52 6.61
N ASN A 42 -7.19 -2.34 5.50
CA ASN A 42 -6.80 -2.90 4.20
C ASN A 42 -5.48 -2.31 3.70
N ALA A 43 -5.29 -0.99 3.80
CA ALA A 43 -4.07 -0.32 3.39
C ALA A 43 -2.85 -0.84 4.17
N ILE A 44 -3.00 -1.07 5.48
CA ILE A 44 -1.97 -1.69 6.33
C ILE A 44 -1.66 -3.10 5.82
N TRP A 45 -2.68 -3.96 5.65
CA TRP A 45 -2.46 -5.35 5.18
C TRP A 45 -1.79 -5.44 3.82
N ILE A 46 -2.21 -4.62 2.85
CA ILE A 46 -1.59 -4.57 1.51
C ILE A 46 -0.13 -4.15 1.62
N THR A 47 0.16 -3.09 2.38
CA THR A 47 1.53 -2.61 2.57
C THR A 47 2.40 -3.64 3.27
N THR A 48 1.90 -4.27 4.34
CA THR A 48 2.60 -5.33 5.06
C THR A 48 2.92 -6.49 4.13
N PHE A 49 1.96 -6.94 3.32
CA PHE A 49 2.19 -8.02 2.35
C PHE A 49 3.28 -7.68 1.33
N MET A 50 3.22 -6.48 0.74
CA MET A 50 4.24 -6.02 -0.21
C MET A 50 5.63 -5.91 0.44
N LEU A 51 5.71 -5.44 1.69
CA LEU A 51 6.96 -5.40 2.45
C LEU A 51 7.47 -6.81 2.79
N THR A 52 6.60 -7.76 3.07
CA THR A 52 7.00 -9.17 3.27
C THR A 52 7.62 -9.74 2.00
N ILE A 53 7.01 -9.51 0.83
CA ILE A 53 7.61 -9.92 -0.46
C ILE A 53 8.99 -9.28 -0.63
N TYR A 54 9.09 -7.97 -0.41
CA TYR A 54 10.38 -7.26 -0.49
C TYR A 54 11.41 -7.87 0.46
N ALA A 55 11.07 -8.15 1.71
CA ALA A 55 11.97 -8.75 2.69
C ALA A 55 12.47 -10.14 2.24
N VAL A 56 11.58 -10.98 1.71
CA VAL A 56 11.95 -12.30 1.16
C VAL A 56 12.92 -12.14 -0.01
N LEU A 57 12.61 -11.26 -0.97
CA LEU A 57 13.49 -11.00 -2.11
C LEU A 57 14.84 -10.45 -1.69
N GLN A 58 14.86 -9.59 -0.66
CA GLN A 58 16.09 -9.01 -0.13
C GLN A 58 16.98 -10.07 0.52
N VAL A 59 16.40 -11.01 1.28
CA VAL A 59 17.12 -12.15 1.85
C VAL A 59 17.70 -13.03 0.75
N VAL A 60 16.90 -13.39 -0.26
CA VAL A 60 17.35 -14.20 -1.40
C VAL A 60 18.50 -13.50 -2.15
N SER A 61 18.40 -12.19 -2.36
CA SER A 61 19.44 -11.38 -3.01
C SER A 61 20.78 -11.42 -2.27
N TRP A 62 20.78 -11.51 -0.94
CA TRP A 62 22.03 -11.65 -0.16
C TRP A 62 22.62 -13.06 -0.19
N MET A 63 21.83 -14.07 -0.56
CA MET A 63 22.29 -15.46 -0.67
C MET A 63 22.90 -15.79 -2.04
N VAL A 64 22.75 -14.89 -3.01
CA VAL A 64 23.35 -14.96 -4.36
C VAL A 64 24.63 -14.13 -4.38
#